data_AF-A0A8D2P5V5-F1
#
_entry.id   AF-A0A8D2P5V5-F1
#
_cell.length_a   1.000
_cell.length_b   1.000
_cell.length_c   1.000
_cell.angle_alpha   90.00
_cell.angle_beta   90.00
_cell.angle_gamma   90.00
#
_symmetry.space_group_name_H-M   'P 1'
#
loop_
_entity.id
_entity.type
_entity.pdbx_description
1 polymer ?
#
loop_
_entity_poly.entity_id
_entity_poly.type
_entity_poly.pdbx_seq_one_letter_code
_entity_poly.pdbx_strand_id
1 'polypeptide(L)'
;MHPAVAVGLVFGGCCSNVVFLELLAREFPGCGNIVTFSQFLFIAVEGFIFEADFGRKRPAIPIRNYFIMVAMFFTVSVVNNYALNLNIAMPLHMIFRSGSLIASMALGIIILKKRYSVSKYTSIALVSLGIFTCTFMSAKQVVRTGKGPQEFPLPGIAALTFALLMSARMGIFQETLYQKYGKHSKEALFYNHALPLPGFLLLAPNIYQHAVLFNQSELFQVPVIGLTLPIMWFYLLMNVITQYVCIRGVFILTTECTSLTVTLVVTLRKFVSLIFSILYFQNPFTGWHWLGTAFVFVGTLMYTEVWNSLLKKRRRHKEHGP
;
A
#
# COMPACT_ATOMS: atom_id res chain seq x y z
N MET A 1 3.09 -10.67 -17.20
CA MET A 1 4.39 -10.21 -16.64
C MET A 1 4.69 -11.09 -15.43
N HIS A 2 5.94 -11.51 -15.19
CA HIS A 2 6.22 -12.42 -14.07
C HIS A 2 5.91 -11.73 -12.71
N PRO A 3 5.25 -12.37 -11.74
CA PRO A 3 4.89 -11.77 -10.45
C PRO A 3 6.07 -11.14 -9.70
N ALA A 4 7.26 -11.70 -9.85
CA ALA A 4 8.49 -11.16 -9.26
C ALA A 4 8.81 -9.73 -9.74
N VAL A 5 8.57 -9.42 -11.02
CA VAL A 5 8.77 -8.07 -11.56
C VAL A 5 7.76 -7.11 -10.94
N ALA A 6 6.50 -7.53 -10.78
CA ALA A 6 5.48 -6.73 -10.11
C ALA A 6 5.86 -6.42 -8.66
N VAL A 7 6.38 -7.40 -7.92
CA VAL A 7 6.91 -7.19 -6.56
C VAL A 7 8.07 -6.18 -6.58
N GLY A 8 9.02 -6.31 -7.51
CA GLY A 8 10.12 -5.35 -7.67
C GLY A 8 9.63 -3.92 -7.91
N LEU A 9 8.63 -3.73 -8.76
CA LEU A 9 8.01 -2.41 -9.02
C LEU A 9 7.33 -1.85 -7.76
N VAL A 10 6.65 -2.70 -6.99
CA VAL A 10 6.00 -2.29 -5.73
C VAL A 10 7.04 -1.82 -4.72
N PHE A 11 8.12 -2.57 -4.48
CA PHE A 11 9.12 -2.13 -3.52
C PHE A 11 9.91 -0.92 -4.02
N GLY A 12 10.43 -0.96 -5.25
CA GLY A 12 11.21 0.15 -5.81
C GLY A 12 10.41 1.44 -5.94
N GLY A 13 9.20 1.37 -6.50
CA GLY A 13 8.34 2.53 -6.69
C GLY A 13 7.85 3.10 -5.36
N CYS A 14 7.30 2.27 -4.49
CA CYS A 14 6.65 2.81 -3.28
C CYS A 14 7.67 3.24 -2.21
N CYS A 15 8.82 2.56 -2.07
CA CYS A 15 9.86 3.02 -1.14
C CYS A 15 10.48 4.35 -1.60
N SER A 16 10.70 4.52 -2.92
CA SER A 16 11.17 5.81 -3.47
C SER A 16 10.11 6.90 -3.33
N ASN A 17 8.83 6.57 -3.51
CA ASN A 17 7.73 7.52 -3.37
C ASN A 17 7.65 8.15 -1.97
N VAL A 18 7.88 7.35 -0.92
CA VAL A 18 7.86 7.84 0.47
C VAL A 18 8.90 8.94 0.68
N VAL A 19 10.10 8.81 0.09
CA VAL A 19 11.16 9.84 0.22
C VAL A 19 10.68 11.18 -0.34
N PHE A 20 10.14 11.20 -1.56
CA PHE A 20 9.65 12.44 -2.17
C PHE A 20 8.41 12.99 -1.45
N LEU A 21 7.52 12.11 -0.97
CA LEU A 21 6.37 12.54 -0.17
C LEU A 21 6.81 13.23 1.12
N GLU A 22 7.86 12.70 1.77
CA GLU A 22 8.41 13.26 2.98
C GLU A 22 9.06 14.63 2.74
N LEU A 23 9.85 14.77 1.67
CA LEU A 23 10.41 16.07 1.27
C LEU A 23 9.31 17.12 1.05
N LEU A 24 8.22 16.75 0.38
CA LEU A 24 7.08 17.63 0.16
C LEU A 24 6.36 18.00 1.46
N ALA A 25 6.10 17.01 2.32
CA ALA A 25 5.34 17.20 3.56
C ALA A 25 6.12 17.94 4.65
N ARG A 26 7.46 17.86 4.64
CA ARG A 26 8.33 18.61 5.56
C ARG A 26 8.28 20.11 5.30
N GLU A 27 8.33 20.51 4.03
CA GLU A 27 8.37 21.91 3.62
C GLU A 27 6.97 22.55 3.64
N PHE A 28 5.96 21.86 3.09
CA PHE A 28 4.57 22.32 3.09
C PHE A 28 3.64 21.26 3.70
N PRO A 29 3.44 21.29 5.03
CA PRO A 29 2.47 20.44 5.70
C PRO A 29 1.06 20.65 5.13
N GLY A 30 0.36 19.56 4.83
CA GLY A 30 -0.98 19.62 4.23
C GLY A 30 -1.02 19.51 2.70
N CYS A 31 0.14 19.40 2.03
CA CYS A 31 0.23 19.24 0.57
C CYS A 31 -0.34 17.90 0.03
N GLY A 32 -0.79 16.99 0.90
CA GLY A 32 -1.26 15.66 0.51
C GLY A 32 -2.37 15.67 -0.56
N ASN A 33 -3.24 16.68 -0.57
CA ASN A 33 -4.31 16.78 -1.56
C ASN A 33 -3.78 17.08 -2.97
N ILE A 34 -2.86 18.05 -3.13
CA ILE A 34 -2.23 18.35 -4.43
C ILE A 34 -1.39 17.18 -4.92
N VAL A 35 -0.69 16.49 -4.01
CA VAL A 35 0.10 15.30 -4.34
C VAL A 35 -0.80 14.19 -4.88
N THR A 36 -1.85 13.83 -4.13
CA THR A 36 -2.75 12.75 -4.53
C THR A 36 -3.52 13.10 -5.81
N PHE A 37 -3.97 14.35 -5.94
CA PHE A 37 -4.61 14.85 -7.15
C PHE A 37 -3.69 14.69 -8.36
N SER A 38 -2.43 15.13 -8.26
CA SER A 38 -1.46 15.05 -9.35
C SER A 38 -1.15 13.60 -9.75
N GLN A 39 -1.05 12.69 -8.77
CA GLN A 39 -0.90 11.26 -9.03
C GLN A 39 -2.11 10.70 -9.80
N PHE A 40 -3.32 10.98 -9.34
CA PHE A 40 -4.55 10.50 -9.97
C PHE A 40 -4.73 11.08 -11.37
N LEU A 41 -4.47 12.37 -11.54
CA LEU A 41 -4.56 13.06 -12.82
C LEU A 41 -3.57 12.47 -13.82
N PHE A 42 -2.31 12.28 -13.43
CA PHE A 42 -1.30 11.67 -14.30
C PHE A 42 -1.70 10.25 -14.74
N ILE A 43 -2.12 9.40 -13.80
CA ILE A 43 -2.56 8.03 -14.11
C ILE A 43 -3.79 8.05 -15.03
N ALA A 44 -4.74 8.94 -14.79
CA ALA A 44 -5.93 9.06 -15.60
C ALA A 44 -5.63 9.54 -17.02
N VAL A 45 -4.75 10.53 -17.18
CA VAL A 45 -4.34 11.05 -18.49
C VAL A 45 -3.56 9.99 -19.28
N GLU A 46 -2.58 9.33 -18.64
CA GLU A 46 -1.82 8.23 -19.25
C GLU A 46 -2.76 7.09 -19.68
N GLY A 47 -3.66 6.67 -18.79
CA GLY A 47 -4.64 5.63 -19.10
C GLY A 47 -5.65 6.04 -20.17
N PHE A 48 -6.06 7.31 -20.21
CA PHE A 48 -6.98 7.81 -21.24
C PHE A 48 -6.35 7.76 -22.63
N ILE A 49 -5.08 8.13 -22.74
CA ILE A 49 -4.33 8.14 -24.00
C ILE A 49 -3.96 6.72 -24.43
N PHE A 50 -3.30 5.95 -23.55
CA PHE A 50 -2.65 4.70 -23.95
C PHE A 50 -3.50 3.44 -23.72
N GLU A 51 -4.50 3.48 -22.83
CA GLU A 51 -5.36 2.32 -22.55
C GLU A 51 -6.76 2.49 -23.12
N ALA A 52 -7.38 3.67 -22.97
CA ALA A 52 -8.75 3.93 -23.44
C ALA A 52 -8.82 4.40 -24.91
N ASP A 53 -7.70 4.67 -25.56
CA ASP A 53 -7.60 5.21 -26.92
C ASP A 53 -8.54 6.42 -27.12
N PHE A 54 -8.39 7.44 -26.26
CA PHE A 54 -9.24 8.63 -26.22
C PHE A 54 -10.74 8.31 -26.05
N GLY A 55 -11.06 7.20 -25.38
CA GLY A 55 -12.43 6.74 -25.14
C GLY A 55 -13.02 5.87 -26.26
N ARG A 56 -12.24 5.54 -27.30
CA ARG A 56 -12.70 4.67 -28.40
C ARG A 56 -12.74 3.21 -27.99
N LYS A 57 -11.86 2.78 -27.09
CA LYS A 57 -11.81 1.40 -26.60
C LYS A 57 -12.92 1.18 -25.56
N ARG A 58 -13.77 0.17 -25.78
CA ARG A 58 -14.77 -0.25 -24.80
C ARG A 58 -14.12 -1.04 -23.66
N PRO A 59 -14.53 -0.81 -22.40
CA PRO A 59 -13.97 -1.53 -21.26
C PRO A 59 -14.35 -3.01 -21.32
N ALA A 60 -13.38 -3.89 -21.04
CA ALA A 60 -13.61 -5.33 -20.92
C ALA A 60 -14.42 -5.66 -19.65
N ILE A 61 -14.22 -4.88 -18.59
CA ILE A 61 -14.95 -5.03 -17.33
C ILE A 61 -16.08 -4.00 -17.27
N PRO A 62 -17.34 -4.41 -16.97
CA PRO A 62 -18.45 -3.47 -16.87
C PRO A 62 -18.17 -2.36 -15.85
N ILE A 63 -18.40 -1.11 -16.26
CA ILE A 63 -18.02 0.10 -15.50
C ILE A 63 -18.60 0.14 -14.08
N ARG A 64 -19.77 -0.49 -13.87
CA ARG A 64 -20.41 -0.65 -12.56
C ARG A 64 -19.48 -1.29 -11.53
N ASN A 65 -18.63 -2.23 -11.94
CA ASN A 65 -17.67 -2.87 -11.03
C ASN A 65 -16.57 -1.91 -10.57
N TYR A 66 -16.16 -0.97 -11.43
CA TYR A 66 -15.22 0.09 -11.06
C TYR A 66 -15.84 1.09 -10.09
N PHE A 67 -17.10 1.48 -10.29
CA PHE A 67 -17.81 2.29 -9.30
C PHE A 67 -17.91 1.59 -7.94
N ILE A 68 -18.16 0.28 -7.91
CA ILE A 68 -18.17 -0.49 -6.65
C ILE A 68 -16.78 -0.49 -5.99
N MET A 69 -15.71 -0.69 -6.75
CA MET A 69 -14.33 -0.64 -6.23
C MET A 69 -13.98 0.74 -5.65
N VAL A 70 -14.30 1.80 -6.39
CA VAL A 70 -14.07 3.18 -5.96
C VAL A 70 -14.88 3.50 -4.71
N ALA A 71 -16.14 3.08 -4.63
CA ALA A 71 -16.97 3.26 -3.44
C ALA A 71 -16.38 2.53 -2.23
N MET A 72 -15.97 1.27 -2.38
CA MET A 72 -15.31 0.51 -1.30
C MET A 72 -14.01 1.19 -0.84
N PHE A 73 -13.18 1.63 -1.78
CA PHE A 73 -11.93 2.34 -1.47
C PHE A 73 -12.18 3.66 -0.74
N PHE A 74 -13.18 4.44 -1.19
CA PHE A 74 -13.57 5.69 -0.55
C PHE A 74 -14.09 5.44 0.86
N THR A 75 -14.98 4.48 1.06
CA THR A 75 -15.47 4.08 2.39
C THR A 75 -14.33 3.69 3.31
N VAL A 76 -13.40 2.85 2.85
CA VAL A 76 -12.21 2.46 3.63
C VAL A 76 -11.38 3.71 4.00
N SER A 77 -11.18 4.63 3.06
CA SER A 77 -10.36 5.83 3.27
C SER A 77 -11.01 6.78 4.28
N VAL A 78 -12.30 7.05 4.14
CA VAL A 78 -13.07 7.91 5.05
C VAL A 78 -13.10 7.32 6.46
N VAL A 79 -13.40 6.02 6.60
CA VAL A 79 -13.45 5.39 7.93
C VAL A 79 -12.07 5.34 8.58
N ASN A 80 -11.00 5.10 7.81
CA ASN A 80 -9.64 5.14 8.36
C ASN A 80 -9.26 6.55 8.85
N ASN A 81 -9.61 7.59 8.11
CA ASN A 81 -9.35 8.97 8.50
C ASN A 81 -10.19 9.38 9.71
N TYR A 82 -11.47 8.98 9.74
CA TYR A 82 -12.36 9.21 10.87
C TYR A 82 -11.85 8.53 12.15
N ALA A 83 -11.30 7.32 12.06
CA ALA A 83 -10.72 6.64 13.21
C ALA A 83 -9.56 7.42 13.86
N LEU A 84 -8.80 8.20 13.09
CA LEU A 84 -7.76 9.09 13.63
C LEU A 84 -8.35 10.27 14.39
N ASN A 85 -9.49 10.81 13.93
CA ASN A 85 -10.22 11.88 14.62
C ASN A 85 -10.87 11.39 15.93
N LEU A 86 -11.03 10.08 16.12
CA LEU A 86 -11.46 9.46 17.38
C LEU A 86 -10.31 9.26 18.39
N ASN A 87 -9.23 10.04 18.27
CA ASN A 87 -8.04 10.00 19.13
C ASN A 87 -7.31 8.65 19.15
N ILE A 88 -7.43 7.83 18.10
CA ILE A 88 -6.58 6.65 17.96
C ILE A 88 -5.16 7.08 17.62
N ALA A 89 -4.22 6.70 18.48
CA ALA A 89 -2.80 6.91 18.22
C ALA A 89 -2.36 6.18 16.93
N MET A 90 -1.53 6.83 16.12
CA MET A 90 -0.99 6.26 14.87
C MET A 90 -0.40 4.85 15.01
N PRO A 91 0.33 4.51 16.09
CA PRO A 91 0.81 3.14 16.26
C PRO A 91 -0.33 2.11 16.45
N LEU A 92 -1.42 2.48 17.14
CA LEU A 92 -2.58 1.61 17.29
C LEU A 92 -3.28 1.38 15.95
N HIS A 93 -3.41 2.43 15.13
CA HIS A 93 -3.90 2.32 13.75
C HIS A 93 -3.06 1.32 12.94
N MET A 94 -1.73 1.42 13.03
CA MET A 94 -0.80 0.50 12.36
C MET A 94 -0.92 -0.94 12.85
N ILE A 95 -1.09 -1.16 14.17
CA ILE A 95 -1.33 -2.48 14.75
C ILE A 95 -2.58 -3.11 14.13
N PHE A 96 -3.71 -2.40 14.14
CA PHE A 96 -4.93 -2.89 13.53
C PHE A 96 -4.74 -3.18 12.04
N ARG A 97 -4.03 -2.30 11.31
CA ARG A 97 -3.74 -2.47 9.88
C ARG A 97 -2.97 -3.75 9.56
N SER A 98 -2.15 -4.25 10.49
CA SER A 98 -1.45 -5.53 10.35
C SER A 98 -2.39 -6.74 10.34
N GLY A 99 -3.58 -6.62 10.93
CA GLY A 99 -4.65 -7.63 10.89
C GLY A 99 -5.29 -7.83 9.51
N SER A 100 -4.92 -7.03 8.50
CA SER A 100 -5.44 -7.16 7.13
C SER A 100 -5.16 -8.53 6.50
N LEU A 101 -4.05 -9.20 6.86
CA LEU A 101 -3.74 -10.57 6.40
C LEU A 101 -4.73 -11.59 6.95
N ILE A 102 -5.01 -11.50 8.25
CA ILE A 102 -5.96 -12.38 8.94
C ILE A 102 -7.36 -12.16 8.36
N ALA A 103 -7.78 -10.89 8.19
CA ALA A 103 -9.07 -10.55 7.59
C ALA A 103 -9.19 -11.08 6.14
N SER A 104 -8.15 -10.92 5.33
CA SER A 104 -8.12 -11.41 3.94
C SER A 104 -8.20 -12.94 3.88
N MET A 105 -7.48 -13.64 4.77
CA MET A 105 -7.56 -15.10 4.86
C MET A 105 -8.95 -15.56 5.28
N ALA A 106 -9.50 -14.99 6.36
CA ALA A 106 -10.81 -15.34 6.90
C ALA A 106 -11.93 -15.13 5.87
N LEU A 107 -11.99 -13.94 5.25
CA LEU A 107 -12.98 -13.69 4.20
C LEU A 107 -12.74 -14.54 2.95
N GLY A 108 -11.49 -14.89 2.62
CA GLY A 108 -11.18 -15.84 1.55
C GLY A 108 -11.74 -17.24 1.81
N ILE A 109 -11.76 -17.70 3.06
CA ILE A 109 -12.40 -18.96 3.47
C ILE A 109 -13.93 -18.83 3.41
N ILE A 110 -14.48 -17.74 3.98
CA ILE A 110 -15.93 -17.57 4.10
C ILE A 110 -16.60 -17.37 2.73
N ILE A 111 -16.05 -16.47 1.91
CA ILE A 111 -16.65 -16.01 0.65
C ILE A 111 -16.23 -16.88 -0.53
N LEU A 112 -14.92 -17.08 -0.73
CA LEU A 112 -14.39 -17.85 -1.86
C LEU A 112 -14.29 -19.35 -1.58
N LYS A 113 -14.67 -19.80 -0.36
CA LYS A 113 -14.55 -21.21 0.08
C LYS A 113 -13.14 -21.79 -0.13
N LYS A 114 -12.12 -20.94 -0.04
CA LYS A 114 -10.72 -21.35 -0.22
C LYS A 114 -10.26 -22.24 0.93
N ARG A 115 -9.42 -23.22 0.58
CA ARG A 115 -8.66 -24.02 1.54
C ARG A 115 -7.19 -23.64 1.45
N TYR A 116 -6.60 -23.27 2.57
CA TYR A 116 -5.18 -22.92 2.67
C TYR A 116 -4.39 -24.07 3.30
N SER A 117 -3.12 -24.21 2.92
CA SER A 117 -2.20 -25.17 3.57
C SER A 117 -1.84 -24.70 4.98
N VAL A 118 -1.48 -25.64 5.85
CA VAL A 118 -1.02 -25.35 7.24
C VAL A 118 0.13 -24.34 7.22
N SER A 119 1.04 -24.45 6.26
CA SER A 119 2.16 -23.49 6.08
C SER A 119 1.68 -22.06 5.87
N LYS A 120 0.58 -21.82 5.14
CA LYS A 120 0.03 -20.47 4.96
C LYS A 120 -0.58 -19.91 6.24
N TYR A 121 -1.24 -20.73 7.06
CA TYR A 121 -1.76 -20.31 8.37
C TYR A 121 -0.63 -19.91 9.31
N THR A 122 0.40 -20.75 9.44
CA THR A 122 1.56 -20.46 10.31
C THR A 122 2.34 -19.26 9.82
N SER A 123 2.48 -19.10 8.50
CA SER A 123 3.13 -17.92 7.89
C SER A 123 2.42 -16.62 8.24
N ILE A 124 1.09 -16.57 8.08
CA ILE A 124 0.31 -15.36 8.40
C ILE A 124 0.36 -15.06 9.90
N ALA A 125 0.28 -16.08 10.75
CA ALA A 125 0.41 -15.91 12.19
C ALA A 125 1.77 -15.29 12.55
N LEU A 126 2.88 -15.82 12.00
CA LEU A 126 4.23 -15.28 12.23
C LEU A 126 4.38 -13.85 11.72
N VAL A 127 3.93 -13.55 10.49
CA VAL A 127 4.01 -12.19 9.93
C VAL A 127 3.18 -11.21 10.76
N SER A 128 1.97 -11.59 11.16
CA SER A 128 1.10 -10.74 11.97
C SER A 128 1.70 -10.48 13.36
N LEU A 129 2.25 -11.52 13.99
CA LEU A 129 2.93 -11.41 15.28
C LEU A 129 4.17 -10.51 15.19
N GLY A 130 5.00 -10.69 14.15
CA GLY A 130 6.20 -9.88 13.97
C GLY A 130 5.91 -8.39 13.77
N ILE A 131 4.90 -8.05 12.96
CA ILE A 131 4.46 -6.66 12.76
C ILE A 131 3.87 -6.10 14.05
N PHE A 132 3.05 -6.88 14.75
CA PHE A 132 2.49 -6.49 16.05
C PHE A 132 3.61 -6.15 17.05
N THR A 133 4.59 -7.05 17.23
CA THR A 133 5.72 -6.85 18.16
C THR A 133 6.50 -5.58 17.81
N CYS A 134 6.88 -5.37 16.54
CA CYS A 134 7.62 -4.18 16.15
C CYS A 134 6.80 -2.91 16.41
N THR A 135 5.54 -2.88 15.95
CA THR A 135 4.69 -1.69 16.06
C THR A 135 4.39 -1.35 17.52
N PHE A 136 4.12 -2.35 18.35
CA PHE A 136 3.87 -2.16 19.78
C PHE A 136 5.08 -1.61 20.51
N MET A 137 6.27 -2.08 20.17
CA MET A 137 7.51 -1.58 20.78
C MET A 137 7.85 -0.17 20.34
N SER A 138 7.67 0.15 19.06
CA SER A 138 7.77 1.53 18.57
C SER A 138 6.72 2.44 19.25
N ALA A 139 5.49 1.97 19.43
CA ALA A 139 4.44 2.71 20.16
C ALA A 139 4.87 3.05 21.59
N LYS A 140 5.42 2.08 22.31
CA LYS A 140 5.90 2.28 23.69
C LYS A 140 7.03 3.31 23.77
N GLN A 141 7.93 3.35 22.79
CA GLN A 141 9.01 4.36 22.75
C GLN A 141 8.46 5.78 22.58
N VAL A 142 7.40 5.95 21.77
CA VAL A 142 6.71 7.25 21.61
C VAL A 142 5.95 7.66 22.88
N VAL A 143 5.29 6.72 23.57
CA VAL A 143 4.58 7.03 24.83
C VAL A 143 5.55 7.50 25.92
N ARG A 144 6.75 6.90 26.00
CA ARG A 144 7.79 7.29 26.96
C ARG A 144 8.33 8.71 26.76
N THR A 145 8.13 9.31 25.58
CA THR A 145 8.61 10.66 25.25
C THR A 145 7.52 11.74 25.34
N GLY A 146 6.32 11.38 25.83
CA GLY A 146 5.27 12.35 26.17
C GLY A 146 3.99 12.18 25.35
N LYS A 147 3.10 11.30 25.82
CA LYS A 147 1.63 11.38 25.72
C LYS A 147 1.04 10.31 26.67
N GLY A 148 -0.01 10.70 27.40
CA GLY A 148 -0.67 9.89 28.44
C GLY A 148 -1.30 8.59 27.95
N PRO A 149 -2.03 7.86 28.82
CA PRO A 149 -2.47 6.49 28.57
C PRO A 149 -3.19 6.34 27.22
N GLN A 150 -2.85 5.27 26.52
CA GLN A 150 -3.42 4.89 25.23
C GLN A 150 -4.85 4.42 25.48
N GLU A 151 -5.81 5.35 25.46
CA GLU A 151 -7.22 4.97 25.52
C GLU A 151 -7.56 4.14 24.28
N PHE A 152 -8.31 3.06 24.49
CA PHE A 152 -8.80 2.16 23.45
C PHE A 152 -10.28 2.47 23.22
N PRO A 153 -10.63 3.57 22.53
CA PRO A 153 -12.02 3.93 22.34
C PRO A 153 -12.71 2.86 21.50
N LEU A 154 -13.72 2.22 22.07
CA LEU A 154 -14.52 1.18 21.41
C LEU A 154 -15.04 1.62 20.02
N PRO A 155 -15.52 2.88 19.82
CA PRO A 155 -15.93 3.34 18.49
C PRO A 155 -14.79 3.36 17.46
N GLY A 156 -13.59 3.74 17.89
CA GLY A 156 -12.42 3.77 17.01
C GLY A 156 -11.95 2.37 16.62
N ILE A 157 -11.96 1.43 17.58
CA ILE A 157 -11.67 0.00 17.31
C ILE A 157 -12.68 -0.58 16.34
N ALA A 158 -13.97 -0.30 16.53
CA ALA A 158 -15.02 -0.75 15.62
C ALA A 158 -14.83 -0.18 14.21
N ALA A 159 -14.51 1.12 14.10
CA ALA A 159 -14.22 1.78 12.82
C ALA A 159 -13.02 1.13 12.09
N LEU A 160 -11.91 0.89 12.79
CA LEU A 160 -10.74 0.25 12.19
C LEU A 160 -11.02 -1.19 11.77
N THR A 161 -11.75 -1.95 12.59
CA THR A 161 -12.15 -3.34 12.29
C THR A 161 -13.02 -3.37 11.04
N PHE A 162 -13.99 -2.46 10.94
CA PHE A 162 -14.82 -2.32 9.74
C PHE A 162 -13.99 -1.97 8.51
N ALA A 163 -13.10 -0.98 8.60
CA ALA A 163 -12.23 -0.58 7.49
C ALA A 163 -11.31 -1.72 7.03
N LEU A 164 -10.83 -2.56 7.96
CA LEU A 164 -10.02 -3.75 7.67
C LEU A 164 -10.81 -4.80 6.90
N LEU A 165 -12.02 -5.13 7.36
CA LEU A 165 -12.89 -6.10 6.70
C LEU A 165 -13.31 -5.59 5.31
N MET A 166 -13.63 -4.31 5.17
CA MET A 166 -13.93 -3.70 3.87
C MET A 166 -12.73 -3.69 2.93
N SER A 167 -11.52 -3.43 3.43
CA SER A 167 -10.29 -3.53 2.63
C SER A 167 -10.06 -4.96 2.13
N ALA A 168 -10.22 -5.96 3.00
CA ALA A 168 -10.12 -7.37 2.63
C ALA A 168 -11.21 -7.79 1.64
N ARG A 169 -12.44 -7.30 1.82
CA ARG A 169 -13.56 -7.53 0.90
C ARG A 169 -13.28 -6.95 -0.48
N MET A 170 -12.74 -5.73 -0.55
CA MET A 170 -12.33 -5.09 -1.81
C MET A 170 -11.28 -5.92 -2.55
N GLY A 171 -10.26 -6.42 -1.84
CA GLY A 171 -9.24 -7.29 -2.46
C GLY A 171 -9.83 -8.60 -3.00
N ILE A 172 -10.76 -9.23 -2.28
CA ILE A 172 -11.48 -10.43 -2.75
C ILE A 172 -12.35 -10.11 -3.96
N PHE A 173 -13.04 -8.97 -3.95
CA PHE A 173 -13.86 -8.53 -5.08
C PHE A 173 -13.00 -8.35 -6.33
N GLN A 174 -11.83 -7.71 -6.22
CA GLN A 174 -10.86 -7.59 -7.32
C GLN A 174 -10.41 -8.96 -7.83
N GLU A 175 -10.07 -9.88 -6.94
CA GLU A 175 -9.67 -11.24 -7.33
C GLU A 175 -10.77 -11.97 -8.11
N THR A 176 -12.02 -11.95 -7.63
CA THR A 176 -13.16 -12.56 -8.33
C THR A 176 -13.42 -11.91 -9.68
N LEU A 177 -13.27 -10.59 -9.77
CA LEU A 177 -13.51 -9.85 -10.99
C LEU A 177 -12.49 -10.22 -12.07
N TYR A 178 -11.20 -10.29 -11.72
CA TYR A 178 -10.16 -10.67 -12.67
C TYR A 178 -10.16 -12.16 -13.03
N GLN A 179 -10.67 -13.03 -12.15
CA GLN A 179 -10.97 -14.41 -12.52
C GLN A 179 -12.10 -14.51 -13.54
N LYS A 180 -13.12 -13.66 -13.44
CA LYS A 180 -14.30 -13.68 -14.32
C LYS A 180 -14.04 -13.02 -15.67
N TYR A 181 -13.41 -11.85 -15.69
CA TYR A 181 -13.25 -11.03 -16.89
C TYR A 181 -11.85 -11.07 -17.49
N GLY A 182 -10.90 -11.74 -16.84
CA GLY A 182 -9.51 -11.78 -17.27
C GLY A 182 -8.66 -10.64 -16.69
N LYS A 183 -7.39 -10.62 -17.13
CA LYS A 183 -6.35 -9.77 -16.55
C LYS A 183 -6.26 -8.43 -17.27
N HIS A 184 -6.99 -7.43 -16.76
CA HIS A 184 -7.04 -6.08 -17.32
C HIS A 184 -6.45 -5.04 -16.35
N SER A 185 -5.16 -5.19 -16.00
CA SER A 185 -4.51 -4.36 -14.97
C SER A 185 -4.41 -2.88 -15.33
N LYS A 186 -4.11 -2.56 -16.60
CA LYS A 186 -4.05 -1.17 -17.10
C LYS A 186 -5.43 -0.51 -17.14
N GLU A 187 -6.44 -1.21 -17.68
CA GLU A 187 -7.83 -0.74 -17.70
C GLU A 187 -8.32 -0.47 -16.28
N ALA A 188 -8.07 -1.40 -15.36
CA ALA A 188 -8.42 -1.22 -13.97
C ALA A 188 -7.67 -0.08 -13.30
N LEU A 189 -6.38 0.10 -13.61
CA LEU A 189 -5.60 1.23 -13.12
C LEU A 189 -6.21 2.55 -13.58
N PHE A 190 -6.56 2.68 -14.87
CA PHE A 190 -7.22 3.86 -15.42
C PHE A 190 -8.54 4.17 -14.71
N TYR A 191 -9.51 3.25 -14.71
CA TYR A 191 -10.84 3.55 -14.15
C TYR A 191 -10.83 3.82 -12.64
N ASN A 192 -9.98 3.13 -11.87
CA ASN A 192 -9.88 3.36 -10.42
C ASN A 192 -9.26 4.72 -10.07
N HIS A 193 -8.59 5.40 -11.00
CA HIS A 193 -8.02 6.73 -10.78
C HIS A 193 -8.78 7.83 -11.53
N ALA A 194 -9.41 7.53 -12.66
CA ALA A 194 -10.23 8.48 -13.40
C ALA A 194 -11.57 8.76 -12.70
N LEU A 195 -12.28 7.71 -12.23
CA LEU A 195 -13.61 7.87 -11.61
C LEU A 195 -13.61 8.71 -10.32
N PRO A 196 -12.59 8.66 -9.44
CA PRO A 196 -12.54 9.52 -8.27
C PRO A 196 -12.18 10.99 -8.54
N LEU A 197 -11.64 11.34 -9.73
CA LEU A 197 -11.15 12.69 -10.02
C LEU A 197 -12.17 13.81 -9.76
N PRO A 198 -13.46 13.69 -10.14
CA PRO A 198 -14.44 14.73 -9.83
C PRO A 198 -14.57 15.04 -8.34
N GLY A 199 -14.30 14.07 -7.46
CA GLY A 199 -14.31 14.26 -6.01
C GLY A 199 -13.26 15.26 -5.52
N PHE A 200 -12.16 15.45 -6.26
CA PHE A 200 -11.13 16.44 -5.91
C PHE A 200 -11.60 17.89 -6.08
N LEU A 201 -12.73 18.15 -6.76
CA LEU A 201 -13.33 19.48 -6.80
C LEU A 201 -13.67 20.01 -5.41
N LEU A 202 -14.06 19.13 -4.48
CA LEU A 202 -14.30 19.47 -3.07
C LEU A 202 -13.02 19.92 -2.35
N LEU A 203 -11.85 19.53 -2.88
CA LEU A 203 -10.53 19.83 -2.33
C LEU A 203 -9.80 20.92 -3.12
N ALA A 204 -10.43 21.47 -4.17
CA ALA A 204 -9.84 22.43 -5.09
C ALA A 204 -9.23 23.66 -4.39
N PRO A 205 -9.85 24.28 -3.36
CA PRO A 205 -9.26 25.43 -2.68
C PRO A 205 -7.90 25.08 -2.05
N ASN A 206 -7.80 23.93 -1.38
CA ASN A 206 -6.57 23.48 -0.75
C ASN A 206 -5.50 23.09 -1.77
N ILE A 207 -5.89 22.47 -2.89
CA ILE A 207 -5.00 22.14 -4.01
C ILE A 207 -4.42 23.41 -4.61
N TYR A 208 -5.28 24.39 -4.92
CA TYR A 208 -4.85 25.67 -5.50
C TYR A 208 -3.90 26.43 -4.56
N GLN A 209 -4.22 26.48 -3.26
CA GLN A 209 -3.35 27.11 -2.27
C GLN A 209 -1.95 26.50 -2.27
N HIS A 210 -1.83 25.16 -2.29
CA HIS A 210 -0.52 24.51 -2.33
C HIS A 210 0.20 24.66 -3.68
N ALA A 211 -0.54 24.80 -4.79
CA ALA A 211 0.07 25.13 -6.08
C ALA A 211 0.73 26.53 -6.05
N VAL A 212 0.08 27.50 -5.42
CA VAL A 212 0.65 28.85 -5.22
C VAL A 212 1.88 28.79 -4.32
N LEU A 213 1.84 28.04 -3.21
CA LEU A 213 2.99 27.84 -2.33
C LEU A 213 4.16 27.17 -3.04
N PHE A 214 3.89 26.18 -3.90
CA PHE A 214 4.95 25.50 -4.65
C PHE A 214 5.64 26.43 -5.64
N ASN A 215 4.91 27.37 -6.25
CA ASN A 215 5.49 28.40 -7.11
C ASN A 215 6.44 29.37 -6.39
N GLN A 216 6.29 29.51 -5.07
CA GLN A 216 7.12 30.37 -4.23
C GLN A 216 8.38 29.66 -3.70
N SER A 217 8.53 28.36 -3.97
CA SER A 217 9.70 27.60 -3.52
C SER A 217 10.97 27.98 -4.29
N GLU A 218 12.12 27.68 -3.67
CA GLU A 218 13.43 27.99 -4.24
C GLU A 218 13.61 27.39 -5.63
N LEU A 219 14.26 28.15 -6.51
CA LEU A 219 14.54 27.70 -7.87
C LEU A 219 15.61 26.61 -7.84
N PHE A 220 15.28 25.49 -8.47
CA PHE A 220 16.17 24.36 -8.65
C PHE A 220 16.47 24.18 -10.13
N GLN A 221 17.77 24.10 -10.46
CA GLN A 221 18.20 23.77 -11.81
C GLN A 221 18.26 22.25 -11.94
N VAL A 222 17.43 21.68 -12.81
CA VAL A 222 17.38 20.24 -13.04
C VAL A 222 18.71 19.79 -13.65
N PRO A 223 19.44 18.87 -12.98
CA PRO A 223 20.67 18.30 -13.52
C PRO A 223 20.42 17.69 -14.90
N VAL A 224 21.39 17.79 -15.81
CA VAL A 224 21.34 17.25 -17.19
C VAL A 224 20.45 18.02 -18.17
N ILE A 225 19.32 18.58 -17.74
CA ILE A 225 18.35 19.27 -18.62
C ILE A 225 18.58 20.79 -18.64
N GLY A 226 19.17 21.35 -17.57
CA GLY A 226 19.43 22.80 -17.47
C GLY A 226 18.18 23.66 -17.25
N LEU A 227 17.01 23.04 -17.12
CA LEU A 227 15.73 23.70 -16.86
C LEU A 227 15.66 24.16 -15.39
N THR A 228 15.33 25.42 -15.16
CA THR A 228 15.14 25.98 -13.82
C THR A 228 13.66 26.03 -13.48
N LEU A 229 13.26 25.39 -12.38
CA LEU A 229 11.89 25.40 -11.87
C LEU A 229 11.86 25.34 -10.34
N PRO A 230 10.77 25.78 -9.67
CA PRO A 230 10.67 25.70 -8.22
C PRO A 230 10.79 24.26 -7.73
N ILE A 231 11.65 24.01 -6.74
CA ILE A 231 12.07 22.66 -6.32
C ILE A 231 10.90 21.75 -5.95
N MET A 232 9.81 22.31 -5.45
CA MET A 232 8.63 21.54 -5.04
C MET A 232 7.90 20.89 -6.22
N TRP A 233 7.93 21.50 -7.40
CA TRP A 233 7.41 20.88 -8.62
C TRP A 233 8.28 19.71 -9.07
N PHE A 234 9.60 19.78 -8.86
CA PHE A 234 10.50 18.66 -9.14
C PHE A 234 10.21 17.48 -8.20
N TYR A 235 10.09 17.73 -6.90
CA TYR A 235 9.71 16.69 -5.94
C TYR A 235 8.33 16.10 -6.21
N LEU A 236 7.35 16.93 -6.58
CA LEU A 236 6.02 16.46 -6.99
C LEU A 236 6.09 15.56 -8.21
N LEU A 237 6.87 15.95 -9.24
CA LEU A 237 7.05 15.15 -10.45
C LEU A 237 7.68 13.77 -10.13
N MET A 238 8.75 13.76 -9.35
CA MET A 238 9.39 12.50 -8.92
C MET A 238 8.46 11.64 -8.08
N ASN A 239 7.66 12.27 -7.22
CA ASN A 239 6.63 11.59 -6.44
C ASN A 239 5.57 10.94 -7.37
N VAL A 240 5.08 11.67 -8.37
CA VAL A 240 4.10 11.15 -9.34
C VAL A 240 4.65 9.97 -10.15
N ILE A 241 5.89 10.07 -10.64
CA ILE A 241 6.55 8.99 -11.40
C ILE A 241 6.73 7.74 -10.54
N THR A 242 7.29 7.89 -9.33
CA THR A 242 7.50 6.77 -8.41
C THR A 242 6.18 6.15 -7.95
N GLN A 243 5.13 6.96 -7.75
CA GLN A 243 3.78 6.48 -7.46
C GLN A 243 3.21 5.68 -8.63
N TYR A 244 3.37 6.16 -9.86
CA TYR A 244 2.90 5.46 -11.06
C TYR A 244 3.53 4.07 -11.15
N VAL A 245 4.84 3.97 -10.96
CA VAL A 245 5.57 2.68 -10.93
C VAL A 245 5.03 1.77 -9.82
N CYS A 246 4.88 2.32 -8.61
CA CYS A 246 4.34 1.63 -7.43
C CYS A 246 2.95 1.04 -7.71
N ILE A 247 1.99 1.87 -8.10
CA ILE A 247 0.59 1.46 -8.23
C ILE A 247 0.37 0.56 -9.43
N ARG A 248 1.11 0.76 -10.53
CA ARG A 248 1.11 -0.17 -11.66
C ARG A 248 1.59 -1.55 -11.24
N GLY A 249 2.64 -1.63 -10.43
CA GLY A 249 3.10 -2.88 -9.80
C GLY A 249 2.00 -3.54 -8.96
N VAL A 250 1.30 -2.77 -8.13
CA VAL A 250 0.18 -3.27 -7.31
C VAL A 250 -0.94 -3.84 -8.17
N PHE A 251 -1.41 -3.11 -9.19
CA PHE A 251 -2.50 -3.57 -10.05
C PHE A 251 -2.13 -4.81 -10.86
N ILE A 252 -0.88 -4.91 -11.35
CA ILE A 252 -0.40 -6.13 -11.99
C ILE A 252 -0.40 -7.28 -10.99
N LEU A 253 0.11 -7.07 -9.77
CA LEU A 253 0.09 -8.09 -8.73
C LEU A 253 -1.33 -8.56 -8.41
N THR A 254 -2.31 -7.64 -8.35
CA THR A 254 -3.72 -7.99 -8.10
C THR A 254 -4.33 -8.85 -9.22
N THR A 255 -3.89 -8.67 -10.47
CA THR A 255 -4.35 -9.53 -11.58
C THR A 255 -3.63 -10.88 -11.67
N GLU A 256 -2.44 -10.99 -11.08
CA GLU A 256 -1.58 -12.18 -11.20
C GLU A 256 -1.63 -13.08 -9.96
N CYS A 257 -2.03 -12.55 -8.81
CA CYS A 257 -1.96 -13.23 -7.53
C CYS A 257 -3.28 -13.18 -6.78
N THR A 258 -3.42 -14.06 -5.77
CA THR A 258 -4.60 -14.03 -4.90
C THR A 258 -4.64 -12.76 -4.05
N SER A 259 -5.83 -12.35 -3.64
CA SER A 259 -6.03 -11.23 -2.71
C SER A 259 -5.15 -11.35 -1.46
N LEU A 260 -5.01 -12.55 -0.92
CA LEU A 260 -4.13 -12.82 0.23
C LEU A 260 -2.65 -12.54 -0.06
N THR A 261 -2.15 -12.96 -1.23
CA THR A 261 -0.76 -12.71 -1.64
C THR A 261 -0.49 -11.22 -1.86
N VAL A 262 -1.45 -10.51 -2.48
CA VAL A 262 -1.38 -9.06 -2.67
C VAL A 262 -1.33 -8.35 -1.31
N THR A 263 -2.21 -8.72 -0.38
CA THR A 263 -2.20 -8.19 0.99
C THR A 263 -0.86 -8.44 1.67
N LEU A 264 -0.24 -9.62 1.50
CA LEU A 264 1.09 -9.91 2.05
C LEU A 264 2.15 -8.97 1.50
N VAL A 265 2.26 -8.84 0.17
CA VAL A 265 3.30 -7.98 -0.44
C VAL A 265 3.12 -6.52 -0.03
N VAL A 266 1.89 -6.00 -0.04
CA VAL A 266 1.60 -4.61 0.39
C VAL A 266 1.89 -4.41 1.88
N THR A 267 1.68 -5.44 2.70
CA THR A 267 1.99 -5.40 4.14
C THR A 267 3.50 -5.39 4.37
N LEU A 268 4.26 -6.24 3.66
CA LEU A 268 5.71 -6.28 3.75
C LEU A 268 6.35 -4.96 3.31
N ARG A 269 5.82 -4.35 2.25
CA ARG A 269 6.23 -3.01 1.81
C ARG A 269 6.09 -1.96 2.91
N LYS A 270 4.93 -1.92 3.59
CA LYS A 270 4.70 -0.99 4.71
C LYS A 270 5.65 -1.29 5.88
N PHE A 271 5.88 -2.57 6.16
CA PHE A 271 6.81 -2.99 7.19
C PHE A 271 8.25 -2.53 6.89
N VAL A 272 8.75 -2.75 5.67
CA VAL A 272 10.07 -2.26 5.25
C VAL A 272 10.17 -0.74 5.36
N SER A 273 9.11 -0.01 5.00
CA SER A 273 9.07 1.45 5.15
C SER A 273 9.16 1.88 6.62
N LEU A 274 8.52 1.14 7.53
CA LEU A 274 8.61 1.37 8.98
C LEU A 274 10.03 1.11 9.51
N ILE A 275 10.68 0.02 9.08
CA ILE A 275 12.07 -0.26 9.47
C ILE A 275 13.01 0.83 8.97
N PHE A 276 12.88 1.23 7.70
CA PHE A 276 13.66 2.33 7.14
C PHE A 276 13.44 3.62 7.94
N SER A 277 12.20 3.95 8.28
CA SER A 277 11.89 5.12 9.11
C SER A 277 12.58 5.05 10.47
N ILE A 278 12.52 3.92 11.20
CA ILE A 278 13.18 3.78 12.50
C ILE A 278 14.69 4.03 12.39
N LEU A 279 15.33 3.43 11.39
CA LEU A 279 16.77 3.56 11.15
C LEU A 279 17.15 4.99 10.74
N TYR A 280 16.39 5.59 9.83
CA TYR A 280 16.63 6.93 9.30
C TYR A 280 16.49 8.00 10.39
N PHE A 281 15.45 7.91 11.23
CA PHE A 281 15.23 8.82 12.35
C PHE A 281 16.07 8.48 13.60
N GLN A 282 17.02 7.54 13.51
CA GLN A 282 17.91 7.16 14.62
C GLN A 282 17.14 6.74 15.89
N ASN A 283 15.95 6.16 15.73
CA ASN A 283 15.19 5.63 16.87
C ASN A 283 15.82 4.32 17.37
N PRO A 284 15.87 4.08 18.70
CA PRO A 284 16.58 2.93 19.23
C PRO A 284 15.94 1.60 18.79
N PHE A 285 16.67 0.85 17.95
CA PHE A 285 16.24 -0.45 17.46
C PHE A 285 16.50 -1.55 18.50
N THR A 286 15.54 -1.74 19.41
CA THR A 286 15.65 -2.73 20.50
C THR A 286 15.66 -4.19 20.01
N GLY A 287 16.09 -5.11 20.87
CA GLY A 287 16.03 -6.56 20.58
C GLY A 287 14.64 -7.09 20.19
N TRP A 288 13.57 -6.43 20.64
CA TRP A 288 12.21 -6.76 20.22
C TRP A 288 11.91 -6.43 18.75
N HIS A 289 12.49 -5.35 18.22
CA HIS A 289 12.38 -5.05 16.79
C HIS A 289 13.13 -6.08 15.95
N TRP A 290 14.28 -6.57 16.42
CA TRP A 290 15.00 -7.68 15.79
C TRP A 290 14.17 -8.97 15.78
N LEU A 291 13.58 -9.33 16.93
CA LEU A 291 12.71 -10.50 17.04
C LEU A 291 11.49 -10.40 16.10
N GLY A 292 10.80 -9.25 16.10
CA GLY A 292 9.66 -9.04 15.23
C GLY A 292 10.03 -9.07 13.74
N THR A 293 11.18 -8.49 13.37
CA THR A 293 11.73 -8.56 12.00
C THR A 293 12.03 -10.00 11.59
N ALA A 294 12.61 -10.80 12.49
CA ALA A 294 12.86 -12.22 12.25
C ALA A 294 11.56 -12.99 12.00
N PHE A 295 10.50 -12.74 12.79
CA PHE A 295 9.19 -13.37 12.57
C PHE A 295 8.57 -13.00 11.21
N VAL A 296 8.63 -11.72 10.82
CA VAL A 296 8.14 -11.29 9.49
C VAL A 296 8.93 -11.98 8.38
N PHE A 297 10.25 -12.05 8.50
CA PHE A 297 11.11 -12.68 7.51
C PHE A 297 10.84 -14.18 7.37
N VAL A 298 10.85 -14.91 8.49
CA VAL A 298 10.57 -16.37 8.52
C VAL A 298 9.17 -16.66 7.99
N GLY A 299 8.16 -15.93 8.46
CA GLY A 299 6.78 -16.10 7.99
C GLY A 299 6.63 -15.86 6.49
N THR A 300 7.38 -14.89 5.93
CA THR A 300 7.38 -14.62 4.48
C THR A 300 8.04 -15.75 3.68
N LEU A 301 9.17 -16.29 4.17
CA LEU A 301 9.85 -17.42 3.53
C LEU A 301 9.00 -18.69 3.56
N MET A 302 8.27 -18.92 4.65
CA MET A 302 7.31 -20.02 4.74
C MET A 302 6.16 -19.84 3.75
N TYR A 303 5.62 -18.62 3.62
CA TYR A 303 4.50 -18.34 2.73
C TYR A 303 4.85 -18.59 1.26
N THR A 304 6.06 -18.20 0.86
CA THR A 304 6.55 -18.33 -0.52
C THR A 304 6.94 -19.77 -0.88
N GLU A 305 6.75 -20.73 0.05
CA GLU A 305 7.09 -22.15 -0.11
C GLU A 305 8.55 -22.38 -0.54
N VAL A 306 9.43 -21.37 -0.36
CA VAL A 306 10.87 -21.43 -0.65
C VAL A 306 11.48 -22.57 0.16
N TRP A 307 11.03 -22.75 1.39
CA TRP A 307 11.45 -23.85 2.26
C TRP A 307 11.09 -25.23 1.68
N ASN A 308 9.89 -25.40 1.12
CA ASN A 308 9.48 -26.67 0.50
C ASN A 308 10.30 -26.93 -0.77
N SER A 309 10.60 -25.90 -1.55
CA SER A 309 11.44 -26.00 -2.74
C SER A 309 12.90 -26.33 -2.39
N LEU A 310 13.45 -25.74 -1.33
CA LEU A 310 14.79 -26.04 -0.80
C LEU A 310 14.87 -27.45 -0.18
N LEU A 311 13.85 -27.87 0.57
CA LEU A 311 13.76 -29.22 1.11
C LEU A 311 13.63 -30.27 0.00
N LYS A 312 12.84 -29.99 -1.04
CA LYS A 312 12.71 -30.86 -2.21
C LYS A 312 14.01 -30.93 -3.02
N LYS A 313 14.73 -29.81 -3.14
CA LYS A 313 16.07 -29.75 -3.76
C LYS A 313 17.12 -30.50 -2.93
N ARG A 314 17.09 -30.37 -1.59
CA ARG A 314 17.99 -31.08 -0.66
C ARG A 314 17.70 -32.58 -0.59
N ARG A 315 16.43 -33.00 -0.71
CA ARG A 315 16.04 -34.41 -0.87
C ARG A 315 16.52 -34.98 -2.21
N ARG A 316 16.30 -34.27 -3.32
CA ARG A 316 16.84 -34.67 -4.63
C ARG A 316 18.38 -34.78 -4.62
N HIS A 317 19.07 -33.88 -3.94
CA HIS A 317 20.54 -33.92 -3.81
C HIS A 317 21.04 -35.01 -2.83
N LYS A 318 20.18 -35.51 -1.93
CA LYS A 318 20.46 -36.71 -1.11
C LYS A 318 20.13 -38.02 -1.84
N GLU A 319 19.14 -38.00 -2.73
CA GLU A 319 18.75 -39.14 -3.57
C GLU A 319 19.65 -39.28 -4.82
N HIS A 320 20.31 -38.20 -5.26
CA HIS A 320 21.16 -38.16 -6.46
C HIS A 320 22.56 -37.56 -6.17
N GLY A 321 23.02 -37.63 -4.92
CA GLY A 321 24.42 -37.31 -4.57
C GLY A 321 25.34 -38.51 -4.83
N PRO A 322 26.60 -38.28 -5.22
CA PRO A 322 27.43 -39.11 -6.11
C PRO A 322 27.61 -40.58 -5.72
#